data_AF-A0A8S9IT91-F1
#
_entry.id   AF-A0A8S9IT91-F1
#
_cell.length_a   1.000
_cell.length_b   1.000
_cell.length_c   1.000
_cell.angle_alpha   90.00
_cell.angle_beta   90.00
_cell.angle_gamma   90.00
#
_symmetry.space_group_name_H-M   'P 1'
#
loop_
_entity.id
_entity.type
_entity.pdbx_description
1 polymer ?
#
loop_
_entity_poly.entity_id
_entity_poly.type
_entity_poly.pdbx_seq_one_letter_code
_entity_poly.pdbx_strand_id
1 'polypeptide(L)'
;MAANEEAVKYVWEGAIPLQIHLHKSEVASHPAPPPALVLAPRIGYLPLLVPLIKPYFKDSLPPGEDSIWFDYKGVPLKWYIPTGVLFDLLCAEPERPWNLTIHFRGYPSNVLIPCEGEDSAKWNFVNSLKEVCENFSTFLFCFK
;
A
#
# COMPACT_ATOMS: atom_id res chain seq x y z
N MET A 1 23.73 7.30 22.50
CA MET A 1 23.50 7.66 21.08
C MET A 1 23.25 6.43 20.22
N ALA A 2 24.05 5.35 20.29
CA ALA A 2 23.87 4.13 19.48
C ALA A 2 22.47 3.47 19.54
N ALA A 3 21.83 3.43 20.71
CA ALA A 3 20.48 2.83 20.84
C ALA A 3 19.39 3.53 20.01
N ASN A 4 19.56 4.81 19.68
CA ASN A 4 18.60 5.54 18.85
C ASN A 4 18.74 5.17 17.37
N GLU A 5 19.97 4.94 16.91
CA GLU A 5 20.25 4.54 15.52
C GLU A 5 19.74 3.13 15.23
N GLU A 6 19.91 2.20 16.18
CA GLU A 6 19.36 0.85 16.08
C GLU A 6 17.83 0.86 16.01
N ALA A 7 17.15 1.63 16.86
CA ALA A 7 15.70 1.74 16.84
C ALA A 7 15.17 2.29 15.51
N VAL A 8 15.78 3.36 14.99
CA VAL A 8 15.43 3.92 13.67
C VAL A 8 15.62 2.89 12.57
N LYS A 9 16.72 2.14 12.60
CA LYS A 9 16.99 1.08 11.64
C LYS A 9 15.92 -0.01 11.68
N TYR A 10 15.55 -0.50 12.86
CA TYR A 10 14.48 -1.52 12.99
C TYR A 10 13.13 -1.04 12.46
N VAL A 11 12.79 0.23 12.71
CA VAL A 11 11.56 0.83 12.21
C VAL A 11 11.60 0.96 10.68
N TRP A 12 12.74 1.39 10.12
CA TRP A 12 12.93 1.57 8.68
C TRP A 12 12.93 0.24 7.90
N GLU A 13 13.61 -0.78 8.41
CA GLU A 13 13.72 -2.10 7.79
C GLU A 13 12.49 -2.99 8.01
N GLY A 14 11.52 -2.53 8.81
CA GLY A 14 10.29 -3.26 9.07
C GLY A 14 9.52 -3.57 7.79
N ALA A 15 9.19 -4.84 7.58
CA ALA A 15 8.43 -5.32 6.42
C ALA A 15 7.23 -6.19 6.83
N ILE A 16 6.24 -6.25 5.95
CA ILE A 16 5.04 -7.07 6.08
C ILE A 16 5.04 -8.10 4.95
N PRO A 17 4.94 -9.40 5.26
CA PRO A 17 4.76 -10.42 4.22
C PRO A 17 3.36 -10.30 3.64
N LEU A 18 3.28 -9.95 2.36
CA LEU A 18 2.03 -9.87 1.60
C LEU A 18 1.84 -11.11 0.75
N GLN A 19 0.59 -11.58 0.69
CA GLN A 19 0.14 -12.55 -0.30
C GLN A 19 -0.97 -11.90 -1.12
N ILE A 20 -0.66 -11.55 -2.36
CA ILE A 20 -1.50 -10.72 -3.23
C ILE A 20 -2.16 -11.61 -4.28
N HIS A 21 -3.48 -11.64 -4.30
CA HIS A 21 -4.27 -12.43 -5.25
C HIS A 21 -4.83 -11.52 -6.34
N LEU A 22 -4.82 -11.98 -7.59
CA LEU A 22 -5.63 -11.34 -8.62
C LEU A 22 -7.11 -11.61 -8.33
N HIS A 23 -7.94 -10.58 -8.42
CA HIS A 23 -9.37 -10.73 -8.21
C HIS A 23 -9.98 -11.76 -9.18
N LYS A 24 -10.82 -12.66 -8.67
CA LYS A 24 -11.31 -13.84 -9.41
C LYS A 24 -12.07 -13.50 -10.69
N SER A 25 -12.79 -12.37 -10.72
CA SER A 25 -13.52 -11.94 -11.92
C SER A 25 -12.62 -11.37 -13.02
N GLU A 26 -11.33 -11.18 -12.73
CA GLU A 26 -10.35 -10.57 -13.62
C GLU A 26 -9.30 -11.59 -14.11
N VAL A 27 -9.45 -12.86 -13.73
CA VAL A 27 -8.61 -13.96 -14.21
C VAL A 27 -9.11 -14.41 -15.59
N ALA A 28 -8.28 -14.24 -16.62
CA ALA A 28 -8.53 -14.71 -17.97
C ALA A 28 -7.73 -15.96 -18.35
N SER A 29 -6.75 -16.37 -17.53
CA SER A 29 -5.92 -17.56 -17.73
C SER A 29 -6.49 -18.80 -17.03
N HIS A 30 -6.21 -19.97 -17.59
CA HIS A 30 -6.49 -21.27 -16.96
C HIS A 30 -5.23 -22.16 -17.00
N PRO A 31 -4.69 -22.61 -15.85
CA PRO A 31 -5.19 -22.35 -14.49
C PRO A 31 -5.01 -20.89 -14.04
N ALA A 32 -5.72 -20.48 -12.98
CA ALA A 32 -5.57 -19.16 -12.39
C ALA A 32 -4.12 -18.93 -11.91
N PRO A 33 -3.60 -17.68 -11.95
CA PRO A 33 -2.24 -17.40 -11.52
C PRO A 33 -2.11 -17.65 -10.01
N PRO A 34 -0.96 -18.16 -9.55
CA PRO A 34 -0.66 -18.21 -8.13
C PRO A 34 -0.60 -16.78 -7.55
N PRO A 35 -0.75 -16.61 -6.22
CA PRO A 35 -0.62 -15.30 -5.59
C PRO A 35 0.83 -14.81 -5.63
N ALA A 36 1.01 -13.51 -5.79
CA ALA A 36 2.31 -12.87 -5.67
C ALA A 36 2.69 -12.73 -4.19
N LEU A 37 3.90 -13.17 -3.83
CA LEU A 37 4.45 -13.04 -2.49
C LEU A 37 5.46 -11.88 -2.48
N VAL A 38 5.21 -10.86 -1.65
CA VAL A 38 6.02 -9.64 -1.61
C VAL A 38 6.30 -9.25 -0.16
N LEU A 39 7.54 -8.91 0.16
CA LEU A 39 7.86 -8.23 1.43
C LEU A 39 7.69 -6.73 1.24
N ALA A 40 6.58 -6.18 1.71
CA ALA A 40 6.30 -4.77 1.57
C ALA A 40 6.87 -3.98 2.76
N PRO A 41 7.54 -2.85 2.54
CA PRO A 41 8.03 -2.00 3.62
C PRO A 41 6.84 -1.43 4.41
N ARG A 42 6.94 -1.43 5.75
CA ARG A 42 5.95 -0.78 6.63
C ARG A 42 5.88 0.72 6.34
N ILE A 43 7.04 1.35 6.13
CA ILE A 43 7.19 2.74 5.72
C ILE A 43 7.22 2.82 4.20
N GLY A 44 6.06 2.62 3.58
CA GLY A 44 5.86 2.71 2.14
C GLY A 44 4.38 2.75 1.80
N TYR A 45 4.07 2.94 0.53
CA TYR A 45 2.69 2.97 0.03
C TYR A 45 2.46 1.82 -0.95
N LEU A 46 1.29 1.18 -0.88
CA LEU A 46 0.94 0.04 -1.74
C LEU A 46 1.10 0.30 -3.26
N PRO A 47 0.75 1.49 -3.81
CA PRO A 47 0.96 1.77 -5.24
C PRO A 47 2.41 1.65 -5.70
N LEU A 48 3.38 1.85 -4.80
CA LEU A 48 4.80 1.73 -5.13
C LEU A 48 5.22 0.27 -5.42
N LEU A 49 4.39 -0.70 -5.07
CA LEU A 49 4.60 -2.12 -5.39
C LEU A 49 4.10 -2.48 -6.80
N VAL A 50 3.28 -1.63 -7.43
CA VAL A 50 2.66 -1.90 -8.73
C VAL A 50 3.68 -2.22 -9.83
N PRO A 51 4.83 -1.54 -9.96
CA PRO A 51 5.83 -1.90 -10.97
C PRO A 51 6.36 -3.33 -10.84
N LEU A 52 6.35 -3.90 -9.62
CA LEU A 52 6.72 -5.29 -9.37
C LEU A 52 5.56 -6.26 -9.63
N ILE A 53 4.34 -5.90 -9.21
CA ILE A 53 3.17 -6.79 -9.22
C ILE A 53 2.50 -6.85 -10.60
N LYS A 54 2.42 -5.73 -11.31
CA LYS A 54 1.73 -5.65 -12.60
C LYS A 54 2.32 -6.61 -13.65
N PRO A 55 3.65 -6.70 -13.84
CA PRO A 55 4.23 -7.67 -14.77
C PRO A 55 3.92 -9.13 -14.41
N TYR A 56 3.77 -9.44 -13.12
CA TYR A 56 3.50 -10.80 -12.65
C TYR A 56 2.10 -11.30 -13.07
N PHE A 57 1.08 -10.43 -13.06
CA PHE A 57 -0.28 -10.79 -13.45
C PHE A 57 -0.62 -10.51 -14.92
N LYS A 58 0.27 -9.86 -15.66
CA LYS A 58 -0.01 -9.36 -17.02
C LYS A 58 -0.60 -10.41 -17.96
N ASP A 59 -0.04 -11.62 -17.98
CA ASP A 59 -0.47 -12.70 -18.89
C ASP A 59 -1.77 -13.38 -18.45
N SER A 60 -2.26 -13.06 -17.25
CA SER A 60 -3.51 -13.58 -16.69
C SER A 60 -4.66 -12.59 -16.76
N LEU A 61 -4.41 -11.37 -17.25
CA LEU A 61 -5.42 -10.31 -17.33
C LEU A 61 -6.10 -10.29 -18.71
N PRO A 62 -7.41 -10.02 -18.77
CA PRO A 62 -8.09 -9.72 -20.02
C PRO A 62 -7.59 -8.40 -20.61
N PRO A 63 -7.63 -8.22 -21.94
CA PRO A 63 -7.20 -6.98 -22.59
C PRO A 63 -8.03 -5.77 -22.13
N GLY A 64 -7.38 -4.63 -21.87
CA GLY A 64 -8.05 -3.39 -21.45
C GLY A 64 -7.09 -2.38 -20.83
N GLU A 65 -7.65 -1.23 -20.43
CA GLU A 65 -6.96 -0.24 -19.59
C GLU A 65 -7.02 -0.66 -18.12
N ASP A 66 -5.90 -0.52 -17.43
CA ASP A 66 -5.77 -0.96 -16.04
C ASP A 66 -6.07 0.19 -15.06
N SER A 67 -7.09 0.00 -14.23
CA SER A 67 -7.36 0.83 -13.06
C SER A 67 -6.96 0.08 -11.78
N ILE A 68 -5.75 0.34 -11.28
CA ILE A 68 -5.15 -0.49 -10.22
C ILE A 68 -5.54 -0.02 -8.83
N TRP A 69 -6.03 -0.93 -8.01
CA TRP A 69 -6.30 -0.69 -6.59
C TRP A 69 -6.21 -1.99 -5.78
N PHE A 70 -6.14 -1.86 -4.46
CA PHE A 70 -6.00 -2.98 -3.54
C PHE A 70 -7.21 -3.05 -2.62
N ASP A 71 -7.67 -4.25 -2.32
CA ASP A 71 -8.68 -4.51 -1.29
C ASP A 71 -8.15 -5.47 -0.22
N TYR A 72 -8.76 -5.34 0.96
CA TYR A 72 -8.65 -6.30 2.03
C TYR A 72 -10.05 -6.70 2.50
N LYS A 73 -10.40 -7.97 2.33
CA LYS A 73 -11.70 -8.53 2.74
C LYS A 73 -12.89 -7.71 2.19
N GLY A 74 -12.78 -7.24 0.95
CA GLY A 74 -13.82 -6.44 0.28
C GLY A 74 -13.82 -4.96 0.64
N VAL A 75 -12.86 -4.48 1.44
CA VAL A 75 -12.68 -3.06 1.77
C VAL A 75 -11.58 -2.48 0.88
N PRO A 76 -11.89 -1.48 0.03
CA PRO A 76 -10.87 -0.76 -0.74
C PRO A 76 -9.85 -0.07 0.18
N LEU A 77 -8.57 -0.34 -0.05
CA LEU A 77 -7.49 0.20 0.77
C LEU A 77 -7.13 1.62 0.33
N LYS A 78 -7.09 2.53 1.30
CA LYS A 78 -6.69 3.93 1.12
C LYS A 78 -5.18 4.01 0.86
N TRP A 79 -4.81 4.12 -0.42
CA TRP A 79 -3.41 4.05 -0.85
C TRP A 79 -2.50 5.14 -0.26
N TYR A 80 -3.08 6.27 0.14
CA TYR A 80 -2.38 7.41 0.75
C TYR A 80 -2.04 7.17 2.24
N ILE A 81 -2.41 6.03 2.80
CA ILE A 81 -2.02 5.59 4.14
C ILE A 81 -0.84 4.61 4.01
N PRO A 82 0.22 4.72 4.85
CA PRO A 82 1.35 3.80 4.79
C PRO A 82 0.93 2.33 4.99
N THR A 83 1.59 1.41 4.29
CA THR A 83 1.33 -0.03 4.31
C THR A 83 1.32 -0.59 5.74
N GLY A 84 2.28 -0.17 6.57
CA GLY A 84 2.36 -0.56 7.99
C GLY A 84 1.13 -0.17 8.79
N VAL A 85 0.63 1.06 8.57
CA VAL A 85 -0.53 1.60 9.27
C VAL A 85 -1.81 0.89 8.82
N LEU A 86 -1.96 0.63 7.51
CA LEU A 86 -3.09 -0.14 7.01
C LEU A 86 -3.12 -1.55 7.60
N PHE A 87 -1.96 -2.21 7.69
CA PHE A 87 -1.85 -3.53 8.29
C PHE A 87 -2.22 -3.52 9.78
N ASP A 88 -1.61 -2.63 10.57
CA ASP A 88 -1.85 -2.58 12.01
C ASP A 88 -3.31 -2.18 12.35
N LEU A 89 -3.96 -1.35 11.51
CA LEU A 89 -5.35 -0.92 11.71
C LEU A 89 -6.36 -2.01 11.34
N LEU A 90 -6.13 -2.75 10.25
CA LEU A 90 -7.11 -3.68 9.69
C LEU A 90 -6.89 -5.13 10.14
N CYS A 91 -5.70 -5.46 10.64
CA CYS A 91 -5.28 -6.80 11.03
C CYS A 91 -5.12 -6.89 12.55
N ALA A 92 -6.24 -6.92 13.29
CA ALA A 92 -6.26 -6.94 14.76
C ALA A 92 -5.54 -8.17 15.36
N GLU A 93 -5.66 -9.32 14.69
CA GLU A 93 -4.79 -10.48 14.91
C GLU A 93 -3.87 -10.60 13.70
N PRO A 94 -2.54 -10.60 13.86
CA PRO A 94 -1.61 -10.52 12.74
C PRO A 94 -1.60 -11.82 11.93
N GLU A 95 -2.55 -11.93 11.00
CA GLU A 95 -2.61 -12.91 9.93
C GLU A 95 -1.35 -12.74 9.07
N ARG A 96 -0.55 -13.80 8.96
CA ARG A 96 0.68 -13.81 8.18
C ARG A 96 0.69 -15.02 7.26
N PRO A 97 0.86 -14.83 5.93
CA PRO A 97 0.98 -13.54 5.22
C PRO A 97 -0.31 -12.70 5.25
N TRP A 98 -0.19 -11.37 5.10
CA TRP A 98 -1.34 -10.47 4.95
C TRP A 98 -1.96 -10.68 3.55
N ASN A 99 -3.17 -11.22 3.54
CA ASN A 99 -3.88 -11.58 2.31
C ASN A 99 -4.58 -10.37 1.69
N LEU A 100 -3.98 -9.85 0.62
CA LEU A 100 -4.56 -8.76 -0.17
C LEU A 100 -5.11 -9.30 -1.48
N THR A 101 -6.07 -8.59 -2.04
CA THR A 101 -6.50 -8.79 -3.42
C THR A 101 -6.21 -7.51 -4.22
N ILE A 102 -5.68 -7.69 -5.43
CA ILE A 102 -5.39 -6.62 -6.37
C ILE A 102 -6.42 -6.67 -7.49
N HIS A 103 -6.89 -5.49 -7.83
CA HIS A 103 -7.81 -5.22 -8.92
C HIS A 103 -7.09 -4.38 -9.98
N PHE A 104 -7.39 -4.68 -11.23
CA PHE A 104 -6.97 -3.92 -12.41
C PHE A 104 -8.18 -3.25 -13.09
N ARG A 105 -9.39 -3.41 -12.54
CA ARG A 105 -10.63 -2.84 -13.08
C ARG A 105 -11.53 -2.32 -11.97
N GLY A 106 -12.55 -1.54 -12.35
CA GLY A 106 -13.63 -1.15 -11.44
C GLY A 106 -13.17 -0.27 -10.28
N TYR A 107 -12.33 0.73 -10.55
CA TYR A 107 -11.82 1.63 -9.51
C TYR A 107 -12.94 2.26 -8.68
N PRO A 108 -12.89 2.19 -7.33
CA PRO A 108 -13.94 2.69 -6.46
C PRO A 108 -13.81 4.21 -6.23
N SER A 109 -14.07 5.00 -7.27
CA SER A 109 -13.90 6.48 -7.26
C SER A 109 -14.79 7.23 -6.25
N ASN A 110 -15.81 6.56 -5.70
CA ASN A 110 -16.65 7.12 -4.64
C ASN A 110 -16.00 7.05 -3.24
N VAL A 111 -14.96 6.22 -3.07
CA VAL A 111 -14.28 6.01 -1.78
C VAL A 111 -12.78 6.32 -1.86
N LEU A 112 -12.14 6.08 -3.01
CA LEU A 112 -10.73 6.32 -3.22
C LEU A 112 -10.49 7.51 -4.15
N ILE A 113 -9.52 8.34 -3.78
CA ILE A 113 -8.95 9.35 -4.69
C ILE A 113 -8.03 8.66 -5.70
N PRO A 114 -7.98 9.08 -6.97
CA PRO A 114 -7.09 8.48 -7.96
C PRO A 114 -5.61 8.55 -7.55
N CYS A 115 -4.82 7.54 -7.94
CA CYS A 115 -3.36 7.54 -7.79
C CYS A 115 -2.71 7.54 -9.18
N GLU A 116 -2.20 8.69 -9.60
CA GLU A 116 -1.58 8.91 -10.92
C GLU A 116 -0.10 8.47 -10.91
N GLY A 117 0.15 7.25 -10.44
CA GLY A 117 1.49 6.67 -10.36
C GLY A 117 2.36 7.18 -9.20
N GLU A 118 3.67 7.06 -9.35
CA GLU A 118 4.67 7.31 -8.29
C GLU A 118 4.64 8.75 -7.77
N ASP A 119 4.39 9.72 -8.65
CA ASP A 119 4.38 11.13 -8.27
C ASP A 119 3.24 11.46 -7.31
N SER A 120 2.09 10.79 -7.43
CA SER A 120 0.99 10.93 -6.46
C SER A 120 1.42 10.49 -5.05
N ALA A 121 2.13 9.36 -4.95
CA ALA A 121 2.69 8.90 -3.68
C ALA A 121 3.75 9.86 -3.13
N LYS A 122 4.62 10.42 -3.98
CA LYS A 122 5.61 11.44 -3.58
C LYS A 122 4.92 12.70 -3.04
N TRP A 123 3.94 13.24 -3.76
CA TRP A 123 3.20 14.43 -3.33
C TRP A 123 2.46 14.19 -2.03
N ASN A 124 1.80 13.05 -1.87
CA ASN A 124 1.15 12.66 -0.62
C ASN A 124 2.13 12.63 0.56
N PHE A 125 3.30 12.03 0.35
CA PHE A 125 4.37 11.99 1.36
C PHE A 125 4.86 13.39 1.73
N VAL A 126 5.19 14.23 0.74
CA VAL A 126 5.67 15.60 0.95
C VAL A 126 4.61 16.44 1.67
N ASN A 127 3.34 16.32 1.30
CA ASN A 127 2.26 17.06 1.97
C ASN A 127 2.07 16.62 3.41
N SER A 128 2.13 15.30 3.68
CA SER A 128 2.10 14.79 5.06
C SER A 128 3.24 15.35 5.90
N LEU A 129 4.45 15.46 5.33
CA LEU A 129 5.59 16.08 6.03
C LEU A 129 5.39 17.58 6.28
N LYS A 130 4.85 18.32 5.31
CA LYS A 130 4.55 19.75 5.49
C LYS A 130 3.56 19.95 6.64
N GLU A 131 2.47 19.18 6.67
CA GLU A 131 1.46 19.24 7.74
C GLU A 131 2.08 18.96 9.11
N VAL A 132 2.95 17.95 9.22
CA VAL A 132 3.65 17.66 10.48
C VAL A 132 4.55 18.82 10.89
N CYS A 133 5.33 19.39 9.97
CA CYS A 133 6.23 20.50 10.26
C CYS A 133 5.49 21.78 10.70
N GLU A 134 4.38 22.11 10.03
CA GLU A 134 3.53 23.25 10.43
C GLU A 134 2.90 23.01 11.80
N ASN A 135 2.32 21.83 12.02
CA ASN A 135 1.72 21.47 13.30
C ASN A 135 2.75 21.41 14.44
N PHE A 136 4.01 21.05 14.16
CA PHE A 136 5.10 21.08 15.13
C PHE A 136 5.44 22.52 15.55
N SER A 137 5.41 23.47 14.61
CA SER A 137 5.58 24.90 14.89
C SER A 137 4.44 25.42 15.78
N THR A 138 3.19 25.00 15.51
CA THR A 138 2.02 25.35 16.33
C THR A 138 2.06 24.70 17.72
N PHE A 139 2.48 23.44 17.82
CA PHE A 139 2.64 22.74 19.11
C PHE A 139 3.74 23.37 19.96
N LEU A 140 4.88 23.76 19.38
CA LEU A 140 5.94 24.45 20.12
C LEU A 140 5.49 25.83 20.64
N PHE A 141 4.56 26.48 19.94
CA PHE A 141 3.95 27.74 20.39
C PHE A 141 2.95 27.56 21.53
N CYS A 142 2.24 26.43 21.59
CA CYS A 142 1.33 26.11 22.71
C CYS A 142 2.05 25.65 23.98
N PHE A 143 3.31 25.21 23.88
CA PHE A 143 4.12 24.75 25.02
C PHE A 143 5.22 25.75 25.44
N LYS A 144 5.08 27.03 25.05
CA LYS A 144 5.98 28.11 25.46
C LYS A 144 5.24 29.24 26.13
#